data_AF-A0A3D5A3Q7-F1
#
_entry.id   AF-A0A3D5A3Q7-F1
#
_cell.length_a   1.000
_cell.length_b   1.000
_cell.length_c   1.000
_cell.angle_alpha   90.00
_cell.angle_beta   90.00
_cell.angle_gamma   90.00
#
_symmetry.space_group_name_H-M   'P 1'
#
loop_
_entity.id
_entity.type
_entity.pdbx_description
1 polymer ?
#
loop_
_entity_poly.entity_id
_entity_poly.type
_entity_poly.pdbx_seq_one_letter_code
_entity_poly.pdbx_strand_id
1 'polypeptide(L)'
;MKLTRNAKVTLLVVAVLAAAAVGYAAYGGHQAVAGTACPSTGNICTHADSGCAGCPYVPSAAREANGDGASQASSSARVDASKCIGCAKCVRVAPDAFKMNPSTNKAEVKPGAPAAAVEKGAKACPVGAVSR
;
A
#
# COMPACT_ATOMS: atom_id res chain seq x y z
N MET A 1 -11.19 1.92 -62.29
CA MET A 1 -10.87 3.30 -61.86
C MET A 1 -9.41 3.36 -61.46
N LYS A 2 -8.56 4.10 -62.19
CA LYS A 2 -7.12 4.23 -61.90
C LYS A 2 -6.96 5.23 -60.76
N LEU A 3 -6.69 4.74 -59.56
CA LEU A 3 -6.44 5.59 -58.39
C LEU A 3 -5.19 6.44 -58.66
N THR A 4 -5.35 7.77 -58.67
CA THR A 4 -4.28 8.72 -58.97
C THR A 4 -3.13 8.53 -57.97
N ARG A 5 -1.89 8.76 -58.42
CA ARG A 5 -0.68 8.52 -57.62
C ARG A 5 -0.76 9.21 -56.24
N ASN A 6 -1.39 10.38 -56.20
CA ASN A 6 -1.60 11.17 -54.99
C ASN A 6 -2.59 10.50 -54.03
N ALA A 7 -3.67 9.89 -54.52
CA ALA A 7 -4.64 9.17 -53.70
C ALA A 7 -4.05 7.88 -53.08
N LYS A 8 -3.10 7.22 -53.76
CA LYS A 8 -2.34 6.10 -53.18
C LYS A 8 -1.41 6.57 -52.06
N VAL A 9 -0.76 7.72 -52.24
CA VAL A 9 0.13 8.30 -51.21
C VAL A 9 -0.68 8.71 -49.98
N THR A 10 -1.83 9.37 -50.15
CA THR A 10 -2.70 9.75 -49.02
C THR A 10 -3.18 8.52 -48.26
N LEU A 11 -3.58 7.45 -48.95
CA LEU A 11 -4.05 6.22 -48.31
C LEU A 11 -2.92 5.52 -47.53
N LEU A 12 -1.69 5.50 -48.06
CA LEU A 12 -0.53 4.96 -47.35
C LEU A 12 -0.18 5.79 -46.10
N VAL A 13 -0.21 7.11 -46.17
CA VAL A 13 0.09 7.98 -45.02
C VAL A 13 -0.95 7.79 -43.91
N VAL A 14 -2.24 7.70 -44.26
CA VAL A 14 -3.32 7.45 -43.28
C VAL A 14 -3.17 6.06 -42.66
N ALA A 15 -2.80 5.03 -43.43
CA ALA A 15 -2.56 3.69 -42.91
C ALA A 15 -1.37 3.64 -41.94
N VAL A 16 -0.27 4.35 -42.23
CA VAL A 16 0.91 4.43 -41.35
C VAL A 16 0.58 5.18 -40.06
N LEU A 17 -0.16 6.29 -40.14
CA LEU A 17 -0.59 7.05 -38.96
C LEU A 17 -1.55 6.24 -38.07
N ALA A 18 -2.48 5.49 -38.67
CA ALA A 18 -3.37 4.60 -37.92
C ALA A 18 -2.59 3.46 -37.22
N ALA A 19 -1.61 2.86 -37.90
CA ALA A 19 -0.75 1.84 -37.29
C ALA A 19 0.12 2.40 -36.14
N ALA A 20 0.63 3.63 -36.27
CA ALA A 20 1.38 4.30 -35.22
C ALA A 20 0.51 4.61 -33.99
N ALA A 21 -0.75 5.02 -34.19
CA ALA A 21 -1.69 5.28 -33.10
C ALA A 21 -2.14 4.00 -32.37
N VAL A 22 -2.36 2.90 -33.10
CA VAL A 22 -2.65 1.58 -32.52
C VAL A 22 -1.43 1.04 -31.78
N GLY A 23 -0.22 1.26 -32.31
CA GLY A 23 1.03 0.98 -31.61
C GLY A 23 1.15 1.76 -30.30
N TYR A 24 0.80 3.05 -30.29
CA TYR A 24 0.86 3.89 -29.08
C TYR A 24 -0.14 3.48 -28.00
N ALA A 25 -1.32 2.97 -28.37
CA ALA A 25 -2.32 2.51 -27.42
C ALA A 25 -2.05 1.08 -26.89
N ALA A 26 -1.43 0.21 -27.71
CA ALA A 26 -1.00 -1.12 -27.28
C ALA A 26 0.34 -1.11 -26.51
N TYR A 27 1.21 -0.15 -26.81
CA TYR A 27 2.43 0.17 -26.03
C TYR A 27 2.21 1.31 -25.02
N GLY A 28 0.95 1.59 -24.71
CA GLY A 28 0.58 2.44 -23.59
C GLY A 28 0.96 1.75 -22.27
N GLY A 29 2.17 2.05 -21.80
CA GLY A 29 2.48 2.03 -20.38
C GLY A 29 3.09 0.73 -19.88
N HIS A 30 4.34 0.47 -20.24
CA HIS A 30 5.43 0.37 -19.28
C HIS A 30 6.70 0.58 -20.09
N GLN A 31 7.34 1.73 -19.89
CA GLN A 31 8.78 1.84 -20.16
C GLN A 31 9.40 0.58 -19.56
N ALA A 32 10.04 -0.25 -20.36
CA ALA A 32 10.94 -1.28 -19.87
C ALA A 32 12.08 -0.53 -19.16
N VAL A 33 11.85 -0.16 -17.91
CA VAL A 33 12.93 0.21 -17.01
C VAL A 33 13.80 -1.03 -16.95
N ALA A 34 15.03 -0.91 -17.44
CA ALA A 34 16.05 -1.91 -17.20
C ALA A 34 16.06 -2.11 -15.68
N GLY A 35 15.52 -3.24 -15.23
CA GLY A 35 15.33 -3.48 -13.81
C GLY A 35 16.68 -3.34 -13.13
N THR A 36 16.76 -2.47 -12.14
CA THR A 36 17.97 -2.31 -11.35
C THR A 36 18.13 -3.56 -10.49
N ALA A 37 19.32 -4.18 -10.53
CA ALA A 37 19.62 -5.29 -9.67
C ALA A 37 19.60 -4.80 -8.21
N CYS A 38 18.81 -5.44 -7.32
CA CYS A 38 18.94 -5.16 -5.88
C CYS A 38 20.36 -5.60 -5.46
N PRO A 39 21.24 -4.69 -4.98
CA PRO A 39 22.64 -5.00 -4.69
C PRO A 39 22.81 -6.03 -3.57
N SER A 40 21.76 -6.29 -2.79
CA SER A 40 21.73 -7.26 -1.70
C SER A 40 21.41 -8.69 -2.15
N THR A 41 20.70 -8.88 -3.26
CA THR A 41 20.22 -10.21 -3.70
C THR A 41 20.60 -10.57 -5.13
N GLY A 42 21.00 -9.60 -5.95
CA GLY A 42 21.30 -9.81 -7.37
C GLY A 42 20.07 -10.04 -8.26
N ASN A 43 18.86 -10.02 -7.68
CA ASN A 43 17.62 -10.19 -8.44
C ASN A 43 17.18 -8.88 -9.10
N ILE A 44 16.60 -9.00 -10.29
CA ILE A 44 16.10 -7.89 -11.09
C ILE A 44 14.67 -7.54 -10.69
N CYS A 45 14.45 -6.29 -10.30
CA CYS A 45 13.13 -5.79 -9.90
C CYS A 45 12.56 -4.86 -10.98
N THR A 46 11.27 -5.01 -11.29
CA THR A 46 10.60 -4.27 -12.38
C THR A 46 9.92 -2.97 -11.94
N HIS A 47 10.08 -2.56 -10.67
CA HIS A 47 9.53 -1.32 -10.11
C HIS A 47 10.66 -0.48 -9.51
N ALA A 48 10.75 0.78 -9.94
CA ALA A 48 11.88 1.66 -9.66
C ALA A 48 11.68 2.57 -8.44
N ASP A 49 10.46 2.58 -7.89
CA ASP A 49 9.95 3.63 -7.01
C ASP A 49 9.66 3.16 -5.57
N SER A 50 9.85 1.88 -5.28
CA SER A 50 9.80 1.34 -3.92
C SER A 50 10.83 0.24 -3.75
N GLY A 51 12.02 0.62 -3.25
CA GLY A 51 13.14 -0.31 -3.06
C GLY A 51 12.69 -1.65 -2.45
N CYS A 52 13.04 -2.76 -3.10
CA CYS A 52 12.88 -4.19 -2.80
C CYS A 52 11.61 -4.68 -2.01
N ALA A 53 10.63 -3.85 -1.66
CA ALA A 53 9.50 -4.16 -0.77
C ALA A 53 8.37 -4.95 -1.46
N GLY A 54 8.36 -4.95 -2.79
CA GLY A 54 7.42 -5.74 -3.61
C GLY A 54 7.91 -7.13 -4.02
N CYS A 55 9.08 -7.58 -3.53
CA CYS A 55 9.61 -8.87 -3.95
C CYS A 55 8.90 -10.03 -3.23
N PRO A 56 8.37 -11.04 -3.95
CA PRO A 56 7.68 -12.19 -3.35
C PRO A 56 8.61 -13.10 -2.53
N TYR A 57 9.91 -12.79 -2.47
CA TYR A 57 10.94 -13.58 -1.80
C TYR A 57 11.89 -12.72 -0.94
N VAL A 58 11.35 -11.83 -0.10
CA VAL A 58 12.15 -11.23 1.00
C VAL A 58 11.91 -12.03 2.29
N PRO A 59 12.94 -12.72 2.83
CA PRO A 59 12.83 -13.37 4.13
C PRO A 59 12.64 -12.33 5.23
N SER A 60 11.88 -12.73 6.26
CA SER A 60 11.35 -11.89 7.34
C SER A 60 12.38 -10.98 8.03
N ALA A 61 13.67 -11.32 7.99
CA ALA A 61 14.77 -10.57 8.59
C ALA A 61 15.12 -9.26 7.86
N ALA A 62 14.69 -9.06 6.61
CA ALA A 62 14.98 -7.83 5.86
C ALA A 62 13.97 -6.68 6.14
N ARG A 63 12.92 -6.92 6.94
CA ARG A 63 11.86 -5.93 7.23
C ARG A 63 12.20 -4.97 8.37
N GLU A 64 13.36 -5.10 9.00
CA GLU A 64 13.69 -4.39 10.25
C GLU A 64 14.32 -3.00 10.07
N ALA A 65 14.55 -2.52 8.84
CA ALA A 65 15.30 -1.27 8.62
C ALA A 65 14.51 -0.08 8.04
N ASN A 66 13.28 -0.24 7.53
CA ASN A 66 12.49 0.89 7.03
C ASN A 66 11.05 0.80 7.55
N GLY A 67 10.81 1.51 8.64
CA GLY A 67 9.47 1.73 9.15
C GLY A 67 8.84 2.91 8.43
N ASP A 68 8.09 2.65 7.36
CA ASP A 68 7.26 3.65 6.71
C ASP A 68 5.84 3.10 6.57
N GLY A 69 4.97 3.58 7.45
CA GLY A 69 3.57 3.24 7.48
C GLY A 69 2.83 3.82 6.27
N ALA A 70 2.35 2.94 5.40
CA ALA A 70 1.26 3.27 4.47
C ALA A 70 0.62 1.98 3.94
N SER A 71 -0.06 1.24 4.81
CA SER A 71 -1.13 0.36 4.32
C SER A 71 -2.23 0.25 5.37
N GLN A 72 -3.08 1.26 5.34
CA GLN A 72 -4.52 1.19 5.54
C GLN A 72 -5.04 0.09 6.48
N ALA A 73 -5.23 0.43 7.76
CA ALA A 73 -6.17 -0.27 8.64
C ALA A 73 -6.59 0.62 9.82
N SER A 74 -7.62 1.44 9.63
CA SER A 74 -8.53 1.81 10.72
C SER A 74 -9.78 2.48 10.19
N SER A 75 -10.74 1.65 9.83
CA SER A 75 -12.14 1.93 10.14
C SER A 75 -12.73 0.91 11.12
N SER A 76 -11.94 -0.07 11.59
CA SER A 76 -12.44 -1.23 12.37
C SER A 76 -11.67 -1.56 13.64
N ALA A 77 -10.86 -0.65 14.19
CA ALA A 77 -10.17 -0.92 15.44
C ALA A 77 -11.15 -1.26 16.58
N ARG A 78 -10.99 -2.43 17.20
CA ARG A 78 -11.86 -2.91 18.29
C ARG A 78 -11.06 -3.41 19.49
N VAL A 79 -11.64 -3.26 20.67
CA VAL A 79 -11.12 -3.87 21.90
C VAL A 79 -11.93 -5.12 22.20
N ASP A 80 -11.25 -6.25 22.35
CA ASP A 80 -11.82 -7.50 22.84
C ASP A 80 -11.99 -7.40 24.36
N ALA A 81 -13.23 -7.31 24.82
CA ALA A 81 -13.57 -7.18 26.24
C ALA A 81 -13.15 -8.41 27.07
N SER A 82 -13.05 -9.60 26.45
CA SER A 82 -12.67 -10.85 27.11
C SER A 82 -11.17 -10.88 27.42
N LYS A 83 -10.34 -10.37 26.50
CA LYS A 83 -8.89 -10.27 26.69
C LYS A 83 -8.48 -9.02 27.46
N CYS A 84 -9.28 -7.96 27.41
CA CYS A 84 -8.94 -6.69 28.05
C CYS A 84 -8.94 -6.84 29.58
N ILE A 85 -7.76 -6.67 30.20
CA ILE A 85 -7.58 -6.76 31.66
C ILE A 85 -7.73 -5.40 32.40
N GLY A 86 -8.14 -4.34 31.71
CA GLY A 86 -8.38 -3.03 32.34
C GLY A 86 -7.12 -2.26 32.78
N CYS A 87 -5.92 -2.63 32.33
CA CYS A 87 -4.66 -2.00 32.77
C CYS A 87 -4.46 -0.52 32.36
N ALA A 88 -5.38 0.06 31.58
CA ALA A 88 -5.36 1.44 31.10
C ALA A 88 -4.11 1.90 30.30
N LYS A 89 -3.17 1.01 29.96
CA LYS A 89 -1.96 1.39 29.21
C LYS A 89 -2.28 2.05 27.87
N CYS A 90 -3.25 1.51 27.11
CA CYS A 90 -3.70 2.06 25.83
C CYS A 90 -4.22 3.50 25.96
N VAL A 91 -4.99 3.80 27.01
CA VAL A 91 -5.50 5.16 27.30
C VAL A 91 -4.36 6.11 27.66
N ARG A 92 -3.36 5.65 28.42
CA ARG A 92 -2.20 6.47 28.80
C ARG A 92 -1.31 6.84 27.61
N VAL A 93 -1.11 5.92 26.65
CA VAL A 93 -0.24 6.18 25.49
C VAL A 93 -0.96 6.87 24.33
N ALA A 94 -2.26 6.65 24.20
CA ALA A 94 -3.11 7.14 23.12
C ALA A 94 -4.49 7.57 23.67
N PRO A 95 -4.54 8.66 24.46
CA PRO A 95 -5.78 9.16 25.07
C PRO A 95 -6.78 9.73 24.05
N ASP A 96 -6.29 10.07 22.86
CA ASP A 96 -7.05 10.51 21.69
C ASP A 96 -7.76 9.36 20.97
N ALA A 97 -7.26 8.12 21.08
CA ALA A 97 -7.86 6.94 20.48
C ALA A 97 -8.67 6.06 21.45
N PHE A 98 -8.30 6.01 22.73
CA PHE A 98 -8.93 5.11 23.70
C PHE A 98 -9.53 5.87 24.88
N LYS A 99 -10.61 5.32 25.43
CA LYS A 99 -11.18 5.74 26.72
C LYS A 99 -11.42 4.52 27.59
N MET A 100 -11.45 4.71 28.91
CA MET A 100 -11.85 3.65 29.83
C MET A 100 -13.35 3.78 30.10
N ASN A 101 -14.08 2.66 30.03
CA ASN A 101 -15.46 2.60 30.49
C ASN A 101 -15.47 2.31 32.01
N PRO A 102 -15.98 3.23 32.86
CA PRO A 102 -15.96 3.07 34.31
C PRO A 102 -16.88 1.95 34.81
N SER A 103 -17.92 1.57 34.05
CA SER A 103 -18.86 0.52 34.43
C SER A 103 -18.29 -0.88 34.18
N THR A 104 -17.51 -1.07 33.13
CA THR A 104 -16.95 -2.38 32.75
C THR A 104 -15.47 -2.52 33.08
N ASN A 105 -14.79 -1.42 33.43
CA ASN A 105 -13.33 -1.32 33.54
C ASN A 105 -12.60 -1.83 32.28
N LYS A 106 -13.26 -1.73 31.11
CA LYS A 106 -12.69 -2.11 29.80
C LYS A 106 -12.39 -0.86 28.97
N ALA A 107 -11.33 -0.96 28.17
CA ALA A 107 -10.99 0.09 27.22
C ALA A 107 -11.95 0.04 26.02
N GLU A 108 -12.32 1.20 25.49
CA GLU A 108 -13.11 1.37 24.28
C GLU A 108 -12.36 2.28 23.30
N VAL A 109 -12.48 1.99 22.00
CA VAL A 109 -11.94 2.86 20.95
C VAL A 109 -12.92 4.01 20.71
N LYS A 110 -12.40 5.23 20.64
CA LYS A 110 -13.19 6.41 20.27
C LYS A 110 -13.55 6.35 18.77
N PRO A 111 -14.79 6.70 18.39
CA PRO A 111 -15.15 6.82 16.98
C PRO A 111 -14.23 7.82 16.27
N GLY A 112 -13.76 7.48 15.06
CA GLY A 112 -12.88 8.37 14.29
C GLY A 112 -11.45 8.51 14.84
N ALA A 113 -11.02 7.63 15.75
CA ALA A 113 -9.67 7.62 16.26
C ALA A 113 -8.63 7.50 15.12
N PRO A 114 -7.56 8.31 15.14
CA PRO A 114 -6.54 8.24 14.10
C PRO A 114 -5.81 6.89 14.14
N ALA A 115 -5.59 6.30 12.96
CA ALA A 115 -4.97 4.97 12.82
C ALA A 115 -3.62 4.86 13.56
N ALA A 116 -2.84 5.93 13.54
CA ALA A 116 -1.56 6.02 14.25
C ALA A 116 -1.70 5.95 15.78
N ALA A 117 -2.75 6.55 16.34
CA ALA A 117 -3.00 6.50 17.77
C ALA A 117 -3.55 5.12 18.19
N VAL A 118 -4.42 4.53 17.37
CA VAL A 118 -4.87 3.14 17.54
C VAL A 118 -3.67 2.20 17.56
N GLU A 119 -2.73 2.35 16.63
CA GLU A 119 -1.50 1.56 16.57
C GLU A 119 -0.69 1.64 17.85
N LYS A 120 -0.45 2.86 18.31
CA LYS A 120 0.31 3.12 19.52
C LYS A 120 -0.34 2.45 20.74
N GLY A 121 -1.67 2.55 20.85
CA GLY A 121 -2.41 1.89 21.92
C GLY A 121 -2.41 0.36 21.82
N ALA A 122 -2.47 -0.20 20.60
CA ALA A 122 -2.38 -1.64 20.38
C ALA A 122 -1.02 -2.20 20.80
N LYS A 123 0.08 -1.54 20.40
CA LYS A 123 1.45 -1.94 20.80
C LYS A 123 1.68 -1.86 22.31
N ALA A 124 0.99 -0.96 23.00
CA ALA A 124 1.09 -0.84 24.46
C ALA A 124 0.23 -1.87 25.22
N CYS A 125 -0.62 -2.65 24.54
CA CYS A 125 -1.48 -3.62 25.18
C CYS A 125 -0.70 -4.91 25.52
N PRO A 126 -0.49 -5.24 26.80
CA PRO A 126 0.33 -6.41 27.19
C PRO A 126 -0.33 -7.75 26.87
N VAL A 127 -1.64 -7.75 26.62
CA VAL A 127 -2.47 -8.94 26.39
C VAL A 127 -3.02 -9.00 24.96
N GLY A 128 -2.62 -8.07 24.08
CA GLY A 128 -3.08 -8.05 22.70
C GLY A 128 -4.60 -7.93 22.53
N ALA A 129 -5.28 -7.21 23.44
CA ALA A 129 -6.74 -7.06 23.41
C ALA A 129 -7.25 -6.09 22.32
N VAL A 130 -6.36 -5.39 21.60
CA VAL A 130 -6.73 -4.42 20.56
C VAL A 130 -6.48 -5.05 19.19
N SER A 131 -7.54 -5.18 18.38
CA SER A 131 -7.49 -5.70 17.01
C SER A 131 -7.75 -4.57 15.99
N ARG A 132 -7.26 -4.73 14.75
CA ARG A 132 -7.48 -3.79 13.63
C ARG A 132 -8.18 -4.48 12.47
#